data_AF-A0AAU3T1C6-F1
#
_entry.id   AF-A0AAU3T1C6-F1
#
_cell.length_a   1.000
_cell.length_b   1.000
_cell.length_c   1.000
_cell.angle_alpha   90.00
_cell.angle_beta   90.00
_cell.angle_gamma   90.00
#
_symmetry.space_group_name_H-M   'P 1'
#
loop_
_entity.id
_entity.type
_entity.pdbx_description
1 polymer ?
#
loop_
_entity_poly.entity_id
_entity_poly.type
_entity_poly.pdbx_seq_one_letter_code
_entity_poly.pdbx_strand_id
1 'polypeptide(L)'
;MTSANWVMSTESLDSLTLNNEYSLAVVEELRAAGWQPGRSVDVEGWVALLEDGGLTAHTAARAFLAEFGGLRFMFSGPGVECAREPFLLDPSVCEGEEEVFLEWGEELALSLFPIGERAEGVAFLAIDEHGAVIALGSGVATTYGQVPEAFEKMLLGYDAEVLGEG
;
A
#
# COMPACT_ATOMS: atom_id res chain seq x y z
N MET A 1 14.48 22.24 -47.79
CA MET A 1 14.45 22.48 -46.33
C MET A 1 13.51 21.43 -45.77
N THR A 2 14.06 20.35 -45.25
CA THR A 2 13.32 19.13 -44.89
C THR A 2 13.02 19.16 -43.40
N SER A 3 11.74 19.26 -43.05
CA SER A 3 11.27 19.06 -41.69
C SER A 3 11.17 17.57 -41.41
N ALA A 4 11.93 17.08 -40.43
CA ALA A 4 11.78 15.72 -39.91
C ALA A 4 10.59 15.69 -38.95
N ASN A 5 9.58 14.90 -39.29
CA ASN A 5 8.44 14.61 -38.42
C ASN A 5 8.85 13.42 -37.53
N TRP A 6 9.10 13.66 -36.25
CA TRP A 6 9.36 12.60 -35.28
C TRP A 6 8.02 12.07 -34.76
N VAL A 7 7.66 10.85 -35.16
CA VAL A 7 6.59 10.10 -34.51
C VAL A 7 7.20 9.54 -33.21
N MET A 8 6.86 10.14 -32.08
CA MET A 8 7.11 9.54 -30.78
C MET A 8 6.20 8.31 -30.68
N SER A 9 6.79 7.11 -30.59
CA SER A 9 6.04 5.86 -30.40
C SER A 9 5.27 5.90 -29.08
N THR A 10 4.07 5.32 -29.05
CA THR A 10 3.20 5.25 -27.87
C THR A 10 3.92 4.64 -26.66
N GLU A 11 4.76 3.61 -26.87
CA GLU A 11 5.64 3.02 -25.84
C GLU A 11 6.58 4.02 -25.14
N SER A 12 7.04 5.05 -25.86
CA SER A 12 7.93 6.08 -25.31
C SER A 12 7.18 7.13 -24.49
N LEU A 13 5.89 7.34 -24.76
CA LEU A 13 5.04 8.20 -23.96
C LEU A 13 4.57 7.45 -22.72
N ASP A 14 4.16 6.17 -22.87
CA ASP A 14 3.82 5.28 -21.77
C ASP A 14 4.96 5.22 -20.76
N SER A 15 6.20 4.96 -21.20
CA SER A 15 7.38 4.93 -20.30
C SER A 15 7.79 6.27 -19.68
N LEU A 16 7.37 7.40 -20.25
CA LEU A 16 7.60 8.74 -19.67
C LEU A 16 6.46 9.19 -18.75
N THR A 17 5.24 8.68 -18.94
CA THR A 17 4.10 8.91 -18.04
C THR A 17 4.05 7.89 -16.89
N LEU A 18 4.55 6.66 -17.09
CA LEU A 18 4.66 5.59 -16.09
C LEU A 18 5.70 5.87 -14.98
N ASN A 19 6.43 6.98 -15.08
CA ASN A 19 7.56 7.31 -14.20
C ASN A 19 7.33 8.56 -13.34
N ASN A 20 6.09 9.05 -13.22
CA ASN A 20 5.80 10.34 -12.55
C ASN A 20 4.95 10.25 -11.27
N GLU A 21 4.55 9.05 -10.82
CA GLU A 21 3.80 8.89 -9.56
C GLU A 21 4.68 8.62 -8.36
N TYR A 22 5.87 8.06 -8.58
CA TYR A 22 6.83 7.71 -7.54
C TYR A 22 8.21 8.24 -7.90
N SER A 23 8.99 8.63 -6.89
CA SER A 23 10.40 8.95 -7.09
C SER A 23 11.20 7.73 -7.57
N LEU A 24 12.34 8.00 -8.22
CA LEU A 24 13.19 6.93 -8.77
C LEU A 24 13.63 5.93 -7.69
N ALA A 25 13.96 6.41 -6.49
CA ALA A 25 14.34 5.56 -5.36
C ALA A 25 13.21 4.60 -4.97
N VAL A 26 11.96 5.08 -4.95
CA VAL A 26 10.79 4.24 -4.68
C VAL A 26 10.60 3.20 -5.77
N VAL A 27 10.73 3.58 -7.04
CA VAL A 27 10.61 2.63 -8.16
C VAL A 27 11.68 1.54 -8.10
N GLU A 28 12.91 1.87 -7.69
CA GLU A 28 13.98 0.89 -7.51
C GLU A 28 13.66 -0.13 -6.42
N GLU A 29 13.16 0.33 -5.27
CA GLU A 29 12.77 -0.54 -4.15
C GLU A 29 11.55 -1.43 -4.51
N LEU A 30 10.55 -0.85 -5.19
CA LEU A 30 9.41 -1.60 -5.76
C LEU A 30 9.88 -2.74 -6.67
N ARG A 31 10.76 -2.42 -7.63
CA ARG A 31 11.30 -3.43 -8.56
C ARG A 31 12.13 -4.48 -7.85
N ALA A 32 12.91 -4.10 -6.84
CA ALA A 32 13.66 -5.04 -6.01
C ALA A 32 12.74 -6.02 -5.26
N ALA A 33 11.55 -5.57 -4.87
CA ALA A 33 10.50 -6.42 -4.28
C ALA A 33 9.72 -7.26 -5.31
N GLY A 34 10.00 -7.11 -6.62
CA GLY A 34 9.35 -7.87 -7.69
C GLY A 34 8.15 -7.18 -8.33
N TRP A 35 7.92 -5.89 -8.03
CA TRP A 35 6.91 -5.10 -8.73
C TRP A 35 7.39 -4.72 -10.14
N GLN A 36 6.44 -4.62 -11.06
CA GLN A 36 6.65 -4.04 -12.38
C GLN A 36 5.43 -3.20 -12.76
N PRO A 37 5.58 -2.18 -13.63
CA PRO A 37 4.44 -1.37 -14.02
C PRO A 37 3.35 -2.19 -14.72
N GLY A 38 2.09 -1.94 -14.36
CA GLY A 38 0.94 -2.70 -14.86
C GLY A 38 0.80 -4.10 -14.25
N ARG A 39 1.52 -4.40 -13.15
CA ARG A 39 1.31 -5.61 -12.36
C ARG A 39 -0.14 -5.70 -11.90
N SER A 40 -0.72 -6.88 -12.04
CA SER A 40 -2.06 -7.20 -11.56
C SER A 40 -2.05 -8.68 -11.15
N VAL A 41 -2.19 -8.95 -9.85
CA VAL A 41 -2.31 -10.31 -9.29
C VAL A 41 -3.77 -10.64 -9.01
N ASP A 42 -4.07 -11.94 -8.94
CA ASP A 42 -5.37 -12.41 -8.51
C ASP A 42 -5.56 -12.16 -7.01
N VAL A 43 -6.63 -11.44 -6.66
CA VAL A 43 -6.94 -11.03 -5.29
C VAL A 43 -8.05 -11.87 -4.66
N GLU A 44 -8.76 -12.69 -5.45
CA GLU A 44 -10.03 -13.30 -5.01
C GLU A 44 -9.82 -14.27 -3.84
N GLY A 45 -8.66 -14.91 -3.75
CA GLY A 45 -8.31 -15.76 -2.60
C GLY A 45 -8.24 -14.99 -1.29
N TRP A 46 -7.55 -13.84 -1.27
CA TRP A 46 -7.45 -12.99 -0.08
C TRP A 46 -8.78 -12.35 0.27
N VAL A 47 -9.52 -11.89 -0.74
CA VAL A 47 -10.84 -11.29 -0.57
C VAL A 47 -11.81 -12.29 0.05
N ALA A 48 -11.94 -13.48 -0.53
CA ALA A 48 -12.87 -14.48 -0.04
C ALA A 48 -12.53 -14.93 1.39
N LEU A 49 -11.24 -14.98 1.73
CA LEU A 49 -10.77 -15.30 3.07
C LEU A 49 -11.29 -14.28 4.10
N LEU A 50 -11.09 -12.99 3.84
CA LEU A 50 -11.44 -11.92 4.78
C LEU A 50 -12.95 -11.58 4.77
N GLU A 51 -13.64 -11.83 3.66
CA GLU A 51 -15.10 -11.72 3.58
C GLU A 51 -15.81 -12.78 4.44
N ASP A 52 -15.23 -13.97 4.63
CA ASP A 52 -15.74 -14.97 5.57
C ASP A 52 -15.68 -14.47 7.03
N GLY A 53 -14.69 -13.62 7.34
CA GLY A 53 -14.56 -12.91 8.61
C GLY A 53 -15.39 -11.62 8.72
N GLY A 54 -16.19 -11.28 7.69
CA GLY A 54 -17.11 -10.14 7.70
C GLY A 54 -16.56 -8.83 7.14
N LEU A 55 -15.32 -8.80 6.66
CA LEU A 55 -14.72 -7.62 6.05
C LEU A 55 -15.03 -7.58 4.55
N THR A 56 -15.63 -6.49 4.07
CA THR A 56 -15.99 -6.35 2.65
C THR A 56 -14.92 -5.59 1.88
N ALA A 57 -14.33 -6.21 0.86
CA ALA A 57 -13.32 -5.57 0.03
C ALA A 57 -13.92 -4.51 -0.90
N HIS A 58 -13.56 -3.24 -0.70
CA HIS A 58 -13.92 -2.13 -1.57
C HIS A 58 -12.97 -2.01 -2.79
N THR A 59 -13.36 -1.16 -3.75
CA THR A 59 -12.61 -0.96 -5.00
C THR A 59 -11.16 -0.54 -4.77
N ALA A 60 -10.90 0.37 -3.82
CA ALA A 60 -9.54 0.81 -3.50
C ALA A 60 -8.67 -0.33 -2.97
N ALA A 61 -9.19 -1.19 -2.09
CA ALA A 61 -8.46 -2.34 -1.57
C ALA A 61 -8.13 -3.35 -2.68
N ARG A 62 -9.11 -3.67 -3.54
CA ARG A 62 -8.90 -4.60 -4.66
C ARG A 62 -7.87 -4.06 -5.65
N ALA A 63 -7.93 -2.77 -5.99
CA ALA A 63 -6.97 -2.13 -6.88
C ALA A 63 -5.56 -2.15 -6.28
N PHE A 64 -5.43 -1.78 -5.00
CA PHE A 64 -4.17 -1.80 -4.29
C PHE A 64 -3.56 -3.20 -4.22
N LEU A 65 -4.35 -4.20 -3.84
CA LEU A 65 -3.87 -5.59 -3.73
C LEU A 65 -3.54 -6.22 -5.08
N ALA A 66 -4.30 -5.90 -6.12
CA ALA A 66 -3.96 -6.35 -7.47
C ALA A 66 -2.59 -5.82 -7.89
N GLU A 67 -2.28 -4.57 -7.57
CA GLU A 67 -0.99 -3.98 -7.95
C GLU A 67 0.17 -4.39 -7.03
N PHE A 68 -0.03 -4.37 -5.71
CA PHE A 68 1.05 -4.47 -4.71
C PHE A 68 0.96 -5.69 -3.79
N GLY A 69 -0.14 -6.45 -3.82
CA GLY A 69 -0.31 -7.63 -2.97
C GLY A 69 0.77 -8.68 -3.22
N GLY A 70 1.26 -9.30 -2.15
CA GLY A 70 2.35 -10.27 -2.11
C GLY A 70 3.76 -9.67 -2.13
N LEU A 71 3.92 -8.34 -2.19
CA LEU A 71 5.23 -7.71 -2.11
C LEU A 71 5.73 -7.66 -0.65
N ARG A 72 7.04 -7.87 -0.48
CA ARG A 72 7.72 -7.84 0.83
C ARG A 72 8.93 -6.93 0.78
N PHE A 73 9.04 -6.08 1.79
CA PHE A 73 10.12 -5.10 1.92
C PHE A 73 10.89 -5.33 3.20
N MET A 74 12.19 -5.62 3.08
CA MET A 74 13.09 -5.97 4.20
C MET A 74 14.01 -4.81 4.54
N PHE A 75 13.41 -3.69 4.95
CA PHE A 75 14.16 -2.49 5.28
C PHE A 75 14.80 -2.54 6.66
N SER A 76 15.88 -1.76 6.78
CA SER A 76 16.53 -1.41 8.03
C SER A 76 17.29 -0.09 7.84
N GLY A 77 17.64 0.54 8.95
CA GLY A 77 18.46 1.77 8.96
C GLY A 77 17.63 3.05 8.86
N PRO A 78 18.31 4.21 8.69
CA PRO A 78 17.65 5.51 8.71
C PRO A 78 16.71 5.69 7.50
N GLY A 79 15.58 6.34 7.73
CA GLY A 79 14.72 6.96 6.72
C GLY A 79 14.81 8.49 6.78
N VAL A 80 13.85 9.17 6.16
CA VAL A 80 13.83 10.63 6.09
C VAL A 80 13.51 11.27 7.45
N GLU A 81 12.54 10.71 8.18
CA GLU A 81 12.10 11.23 9.49
C GLU A 81 12.25 10.18 10.59
N CYS A 82 11.93 8.92 10.29
CA CYS A 82 12.05 7.78 11.18
C CYS A 82 12.87 6.65 10.55
N ALA A 83 13.15 5.59 11.30
CA ALA A 83 13.82 4.42 10.72
C ALA A 83 12.89 3.74 9.71
N ARG A 84 13.45 3.24 8.60
CA ARG A 84 12.66 2.42 7.68
C ARG A 84 12.41 1.07 8.33
N GLU A 85 11.18 0.62 8.26
CA GLU A 85 10.74 -0.64 8.87
C GLU A 85 10.34 -1.65 7.80
N PRO A 86 10.52 -2.96 8.07
CA PRO A 86 10.04 -3.97 7.17
C PRO A 86 8.52 -3.99 7.13
N PHE A 87 7.94 -4.33 5.98
CA PHE A 87 6.51 -4.57 5.86
C PHE A 87 6.21 -5.60 4.77
N LEU A 88 5.06 -6.24 4.90
CA LEU A 88 4.55 -7.27 4.00
C LEU A 88 3.15 -6.88 3.57
N LEU A 89 2.90 -6.88 2.27
CA LEU A 89 1.58 -6.62 1.70
C LEU A 89 0.84 -7.92 1.40
N ASP A 90 0.56 -8.71 2.43
CA ASP A 90 -0.17 -9.97 2.30
C ASP A 90 -1.35 -9.97 3.28
N PRO A 91 -2.59 -9.77 2.81
CA PRO A 91 -3.77 -9.71 3.69
C PRO A 91 -4.01 -10.98 4.51
N SER A 92 -3.50 -12.15 4.09
CA SER A 92 -3.75 -13.39 4.82
C SER A 92 -3.09 -13.41 6.20
N VAL A 93 -2.10 -12.55 6.45
CA VAL A 93 -1.50 -12.42 7.79
C VAL A 93 -2.44 -11.80 8.82
N CYS A 94 -3.56 -11.24 8.35
CA CYS A 94 -4.59 -10.62 9.18
C CYS A 94 -5.82 -11.55 9.39
N GLU A 95 -5.78 -12.79 8.87
CA GLU A 95 -6.84 -13.78 9.10
C GLU A 95 -7.00 -14.05 10.61
N GLY A 96 -8.23 -13.95 11.11
CA GLY A 96 -8.56 -14.10 12.53
C GLY A 96 -8.47 -12.81 13.35
N GLU A 97 -8.03 -11.70 12.74
CA GLU A 97 -7.90 -10.38 13.38
C GLU A 97 -8.97 -9.39 12.87
N GLU A 98 -10.04 -9.89 12.24
CA GLU A 98 -11.03 -9.06 11.55
C GLU A 98 -11.74 -8.07 12.48
N GLU A 99 -11.94 -8.45 13.74
CA GLU A 99 -12.52 -7.60 14.79
C GLU A 99 -11.73 -6.30 14.96
N VAL A 100 -10.39 -6.33 14.86
CA VAL A 100 -9.54 -5.14 14.95
C VAL A 100 -9.88 -4.12 13.86
N PHE A 101 -10.09 -4.58 12.63
CA PHE A 101 -10.41 -3.71 11.50
C PHE A 101 -11.84 -3.17 11.58
N LEU A 102 -12.78 -3.97 12.07
CA LEU A 102 -14.17 -3.55 12.28
C LEU A 102 -14.29 -2.50 13.39
N GLU A 103 -13.62 -2.72 14.53
CA GLU A 103 -13.63 -1.77 15.67
C GLU A 103 -13.01 -0.43 15.29
N TRP A 104 -11.82 -0.44 14.68
CA TRP A 104 -11.18 0.79 14.20
C TRP A 104 -11.96 1.44 13.07
N GLY A 105 -12.57 0.65 12.19
CA GLY A 105 -13.43 1.18 11.13
C GLY A 105 -14.65 1.91 11.69
N GLU A 106 -15.28 1.38 12.74
CA GLU A 106 -16.37 2.05 13.45
C GLU A 106 -15.88 3.34 14.12
N GLU A 107 -14.77 3.27 14.86
CA GLU A 107 -14.22 4.43 15.59
C GLU A 107 -13.84 5.58 14.66
N LEU A 108 -13.15 5.28 13.57
CA LEU A 108 -12.70 6.27 12.58
C LEU A 108 -13.78 6.66 11.58
N ALA A 109 -14.93 5.97 11.60
CA ALA A 109 -15.99 6.06 10.60
C ALA A 109 -15.46 5.83 9.17
N LEU A 110 -14.62 4.80 8.99
CA LEU A 110 -14.00 4.39 7.73
C LEU A 110 -14.28 2.90 7.46
N SER A 111 -14.38 2.52 6.19
CA SER A 111 -14.41 1.13 5.78
C SER A 111 -12.99 0.63 5.58
N LEU A 112 -12.41 0.02 6.61
CA LEU A 112 -11.05 -0.51 6.56
C LEU A 112 -11.00 -1.92 5.98
N PHE A 113 -10.04 -2.15 5.09
CA PHE A 113 -9.71 -3.50 4.60
C PHE A 113 -8.22 -3.84 4.82
N PRO A 114 -7.90 -5.05 5.30
CA PRO A 114 -6.51 -5.48 5.53
C PRO A 114 -5.71 -5.53 4.24
N ILE A 115 -4.49 -5.01 4.29
CA ILE A 115 -3.52 -5.10 3.18
C ILE A 115 -2.20 -5.76 3.58
N GLY A 116 -1.99 -6.04 4.89
CA GLY A 116 -0.83 -6.77 5.39
C GLY A 116 -0.36 -6.29 6.75
N GLU A 117 0.95 -6.26 6.98
CA GLU A 117 1.55 -5.91 8.27
C GLU A 117 2.84 -5.09 8.14
N ARG A 118 3.18 -4.36 9.21
CA ARG A 118 4.43 -3.64 9.40
C ARG A 118 5.18 -4.19 10.60
N ALA A 119 6.51 -4.19 10.48
CA ALA A 119 7.46 -4.56 11.52
C ALA A 119 7.20 -5.95 12.11
N GLU A 120 6.91 -6.95 11.26
CA GLU A 120 6.71 -8.36 11.64
C GLU A 120 5.62 -8.53 12.72
N GLY A 121 4.43 -8.00 12.44
CA GLY A 121 3.26 -8.12 13.31
C GLY A 121 3.15 -7.06 14.41
N VAL A 122 4.02 -6.04 14.44
CA VAL A 122 3.90 -4.92 15.38
C VAL A 122 2.66 -4.07 15.11
N ALA A 123 2.30 -3.91 13.84
CA ALA A 123 1.07 -3.25 13.42
C ALA A 123 0.49 -3.93 12.17
N PHE A 124 -0.84 -3.99 12.10
CA PHE A 124 -1.52 -4.35 10.87
C PHE A 124 -1.63 -3.13 9.95
N LEU A 125 -1.59 -3.38 8.64
CA LEU A 125 -1.81 -2.36 7.63
C LEU A 125 -3.21 -2.54 7.05
N ALA A 126 -3.96 -1.45 7.02
CA ALA A 126 -5.26 -1.33 6.40
C ALA A 126 -5.22 -0.30 5.28
N ILE A 127 -6.19 -0.38 4.38
CA ILE A 127 -6.54 0.69 3.45
C ILE A 127 -8.03 1.03 3.60
N ASP A 128 -8.37 2.31 3.56
CA ASP A 128 -9.77 2.76 3.58
C ASP A 128 -10.39 2.83 2.17
N GLU A 129 -11.70 3.10 2.09
CA GLU A 129 -12.44 3.24 0.84
C GLU A 129 -11.94 4.37 -0.07
N HIS A 130 -11.17 5.30 0.47
CA HIS A 130 -10.57 6.45 -0.22
C HIS A 130 -9.12 6.22 -0.65
N GLY A 131 -8.53 5.07 -0.30
CA GLY A 131 -7.16 4.72 -0.64
C GLY A 131 -6.12 5.22 0.38
N ALA A 132 -6.53 5.63 1.58
CA ALA A 132 -5.61 5.97 2.66
C ALA A 132 -5.02 4.73 3.31
N VAL A 133 -3.70 4.68 3.45
CA VAL A 133 -3.01 3.59 4.15
C VAL A 133 -2.91 3.92 5.64
N ILE A 134 -3.38 2.99 6.46
CA ILE A 134 -3.50 3.15 7.91
C ILE A 134 -2.75 2.00 8.59
N ALA A 135 -1.94 2.30 9.59
CA ALA A 135 -1.31 1.32 10.46
C ALA A 135 -2.08 1.26 11.79
N LEU A 136 -2.49 0.07 12.18
CA LEU A 136 -3.22 -0.22 13.41
C LEU A 136 -2.29 -1.00 14.35
N GLY A 137 -1.88 -0.38 15.46
CA GLY A 137 -0.98 -1.05 16.41
C GLY A 137 -1.17 -0.56 17.84
N SER A 138 -1.13 -1.47 18.82
CA SER A 138 -1.11 -1.18 20.26
C SER A 138 -2.05 -0.04 20.73
N GLY A 139 -3.29 0.01 20.23
CA GLY A 139 -4.28 1.01 20.63
C GLY A 139 -4.12 2.39 19.97
N VAL A 140 -3.29 2.52 18.93
CA VAL A 140 -3.19 3.74 18.12
C VAL A 140 -3.37 3.40 16.64
N ALA A 141 -4.11 4.26 15.95
CA ALA A 141 -4.19 4.26 14.50
C ALA A 141 -3.38 5.44 13.94
N THR A 142 -2.49 5.15 12.98
CA THR A 142 -1.72 6.18 12.26
C THR A 142 -1.92 6.05 10.76
N THR A 143 -1.77 7.13 10.01
CA THR A 143 -1.90 7.14 8.55
C THR A 143 -0.65 7.67 7.85
N TYR A 144 -0.37 7.10 6.69
CA TYR A 144 0.62 7.63 5.74
C TYR A 144 -0.04 8.52 4.67
N GLY A 145 -1.35 8.76 4.75
CA GLY A 145 -2.13 9.46 3.72
C GLY A 145 -2.62 8.50 2.62
N GLN A 146 -2.98 9.06 1.47
CA GLN A 146 -3.52 8.31 0.32
C GLN A 146 -2.43 7.82 -0.64
N VAL A 147 -2.69 6.71 -1.32
CA VAL A 147 -1.86 6.29 -2.47
C VAL A 147 -1.96 7.31 -3.62
N PRO A 148 -0.86 7.57 -4.36
CA PRO A 148 0.44 6.92 -4.28
C PRO A 148 1.36 7.43 -3.15
N GLU A 149 1.12 8.62 -2.59
CA GLU A 149 2.01 9.30 -1.62
C GLU A 149 2.31 8.44 -0.38
N ALA A 150 1.32 7.70 0.12
CA ALA A 150 1.48 6.82 1.26
C ALA A 150 2.63 5.82 1.09
N PHE A 151 2.76 5.26 -0.11
CA PHE A 151 3.80 4.27 -0.41
C PHE A 151 5.17 4.93 -0.42
N GLU A 152 5.28 6.11 -1.01
CA GLU A 152 6.52 6.90 -0.98
C GLU A 152 6.96 7.20 0.46
N LYS A 153 6.02 7.60 1.33
CA LYS A 153 6.30 7.83 2.75
C LYS A 153 6.79 6.57 3.47
N MET A 154 6.12 5.45 3.29
CA MET A 154 6.51 4.17 3.91
C MET A 154 7.90 3.70 3.45
N LEU A 155 8.16 3.76 2.15
CA LEU A 155 9.43 3.31 1.54
C LEU A 155 10.63 4.18 1.91
N LEU A 156 10.40 5.49 2.11
CA LEU A 156 11.45 6.44 2.46
C LEU A 156 11.60 6.65 3.97
N GLY A 157 10.68 6.12 4.79
CA GLY A 157 10.72 6.26 6.26
C GLY A 157 10.34 7.66 6.73
N TYR A 158 9.22 8.17 6.22
CA TYR A 158 8.51 9.30 6.81
C TYR A 158 7.64 8.84 7.98
N ASP A 159 7.40 9.73 8.93
CA ASP A 159 6.55 9.41 10.07
C ASP A 159 5.07 9.36 9.66
N ALA A 160 4.28 8.59 10.41
CA ALA A 160 2.84 8.49 10.21
C ALA A 160 2.11 9.49 11.13
N GLU A 161 0.98 10.02 10.66
CA GLU A 161 0.16 10.95 11.44
C GLU A 161 -0.86 10.18 12.28
N VAL A 162 -1.05 10.55 13.55
CA VAL A 162 -2.04 9.91 14.44
C VAL A 162 -3.46 10.28 14.01
N LEU A 163 -4.32 9.27 13.84
CA LEU A 163 -5.74 9.43 13.53
C LEU A 163 -6.64 9.33 14.77
N GLY A 164 -6.25 8.53 15.75
CA GLY A 164 -7.03 8.28 16.97
C GLY A 164 -6.24 7.49 18.02
N GLU A 165 -6.71 7.56 19.26
CA GLU A 165 -6.23 6.77 20.40
C GLU A 165 -7.42 5.92 20.88
N GLY A 166 -7.29 4.59 20.78
CA GLY A 166 -8.33 3.62 21.17
C GLY A 166 -8.38 3.34 22.67
#